data_AF-F6DCF5-F1
#
_entry.id   AF-F6DCF5-F1
#
_cell.length_a   1.000
_cell.length_b   1.000
_cell.length_c   1.000
_cell.angle_alpha   90.00
_cell.angle_beta   90.00
_cell.angle_gamma   90.00
#
_symmetry.space_group_name_H-M   'P 1'
#
loop_
_entity.id
_entity.type
_entity.pdbx_description
1 polymer ?
#
loop_
_entity_poly.entity_id
_entity_poly.type
_entity_poly.pdbx_seq_one_letter_code
_entity_poly.pdbx_strand_id
1 'polypeptide(L)'
;MSQDKNLIHSVTTKRKYRFISALLNNDPSTAELRGVVGCSNPSDMVRSFKRQGWKIYADRRNIKDRDGVTVKPAWYSLDESQIEIAKQALEHFRTRQGQKV
;
A
#
# COMPACT_ATOMS: atom_id res chain seq x y z
N MET A 1 -7.99 -16.38 -13.50
CA MET A 1 -7.79 -15.19 -14.37
C MET A 1 -8.65 -13.97 -14.01
N SER A 2 -9.72 -14.07 -13.20
CA SER A 2 -10.60 -12.91 -12.91
C SER A 2 -10.12 -11.99 -11.76
N GLN A 3 -9.34 -12.50 -10.82
CA GLN A 3 -8.95 -11.73 -9.61
C GLN A 3 -7.87 -10.67 -9.92
N ASP A 4 -6.87 -10.99 -10.73
CA ASP A 4 -5.76 -10.08 -11.02
C ASP A 4 -6.21 -8.83 -11.77
N LYS A 5 -7.16 -8.99 -12.72
CA LYS A 5 -7.79 -7.87 -13.41
C LYS A 5 -8.48 -6.94 -12.42
N ASN A 6 -9.20 -7.47 -11.43
CA ASN A 6 -9.86 -6.65 -10.41
C ASN A 6 -8.85 -5.87 -9.56
N LEU A 7 -7.71 -6.48 -9.22
CA LEU A 7 -6.63 -5.82 -8.48
C LEU A 7 -6.03 -4.66 -9.27
N ILE A 8 -5.74 -4.85 -10.56
CA ILE A 8 -5.23 -3.80 -11.46
C ILE A 8 -6.17 -2.59 -11.49
N HIS A 9 -7.49 -2.85 -11.58
CA HIS A 9 -8.50 -1.79 -11.62
C HIS A 9 -8.81 -1.19 -10.24
N SER A 10 -8.36 -1.80 -9.15
CA SER A 10 -8.65 -1.33 -7.78
C SER A 10 -7.90 -0.04 -7.43
N VAL A 11 -6.77 0.24 -8.10
CA VAL A 11 -5.93 1.43 -7.91
C VAL A 11 -6.50 2.60 -8.72
N THR A 12 -7.53 3.24 -8.18
CA THR A 12 -8.30 4.29 -8.89
C THR A 12 -7.97 5.72 -8.49
N THR A 13 -7.24 5.93 -7.39
CA THR A 13 -6.98 7.27 -6.85
C THR A 13 -5.49 7.50 -6.63
N LYS A 14 -5.06 8.77 -6.62
CA LYS A 14 -3.67 9.15 -6.30
C LYS A 14 -3.21 8.64 -4.93
N ARG A 15 -4.11 8.48 -3.95
CA ARG A 15 -3.77 7.90 -2.64
C ARG A 15 -3.48 6.41 -2.76
N LYS A 16 -4.35 5.67 -3.45
CA LYS A 16 -4.15 4.23 -3.71
C LYS A 16 -2.88 3.96 -4.52
N TYR A 17 -2.61 4.81 -5.52
CA TYR A 17 -1.37 4.76 -6.30
C TYR A 17 -0.13 4.91 -5.40
N ARG A 18 -0.10 5.95 -4.57
CA ARG A 18 1.01 6.20 -3.63
C ARG A 18 1.19 5.05 -2.64
N PHE A 19 0.11 4.46 -2.17
CA PHE A 19 0.15 3.32 -1.25
C PHE A 19 0.80 2.09 -1.89
N ILE A 20 0.35 1.66 -3.07
CA ILE A 20 0.95 0.52 -3.78
C ILE A 20 2.39 0.83 -4.19
N SER A 21 2.67 2.05 -4.64
CA SER A 21 4.03 2.46 -4.97
C SER A 21 4.96 2.44 -3.75
N ALA A 22 4.48 2.80 -2.56
CA ALA A 22 5.27 2.73 -1.34
C ALA A 22 5.65 1.29 -0.99
N LEU A 23 4.68 0.37 -1.07
CA LEU A 23 4.90 -1.07 -0.80
C LEU A 23 5.80 -1.77 -1.83
N LEU A 24 5.86 -1.27 -3.07
CA LEU A 24 6.74 -1.83 -4.10
C LEU A 24 8.19 -1.38 -3.95
N ASN A 25 8.40 -0.19 -3.42
CA ASN A 25 9.74 0.40 -3.31
C ASN A 25 10.43 0.04 -2.01
N ASN A 26 9.67 -0.11 -0.92
CA ASN A 26 10.17 -0.38 0.42
C ASN A 26 9.13 -1.15 1.24
N ASP A 27 9.48 -1.52 2.47
CA ASP A 27 8.56 -2.01 3.50
C ASP A 27 8.18 -0.86 4.47
N PRO A 28 7.27 0.06 4.10
CA PRO A 28 7.03 1.24 4.89
C PRO A 28 6.37 0.90 6.23
N SER A 29 6.84 1.58 7.27
CA SER A 29 6.17 1.64 8.56
C SER A 29 4.84 2.40 8.47
N THR A 30 4.02 2.23 9.49
CA THR A 30 2.76 2.97 9.66
C THR A 30 2.99 4.49 9.61
N ALA A 31 4.08 4.98 10.21
CA ALA A 31 4.42 6.40 10.22
C ALA A 31 4.78 6.90 8.81
N GLU A 32 5.59 6.15 8.06
CA GLU A 32 5.98 6.49 6.69
C GLU A 32 4.79 6.48 5.74
N LEU A 33 3.90 5.47 5.84
CA LEU A 33 2.67 5.42 5.04
C LEU A 33 1.78 6.64 5.25
N ARG A 34 1.65 7.12 6.49
CA ARG A 34 0.89 8.33 6.80
C ARG A 34 1.44 9.54 6.03
N GLY A 35 2.76 9.69 5.97
CA GLY A 35 3.44 10.78 5.24
C GLY A 35 3.30 10.64 3.72
N VAL A 36 3.65 9.48 3.16
CA VAL A 36 3.67 9.25 1.71
C VAL A 36 2.26 9.33 1.10
N VAL A 37 1.30 8.64 1.73
CA VAL A 37 -0.06 8.53 1.19
C VAL A 37 -0.90 9.75 1.54
N GLY A 38 -0.58 10.45 2.64
CA GLY A 38 -1.38 11.53 3.19
C GLY A 38 -2.70 11.01 3.77
N CYS A 39 -2.66 9.89 4.50
CA CYS A 39 -3.82 9.30 5.18
C CYS A 39 -3.68 9.36 6.70
N SER A 40 -4.76 9.69 7.40
CA SER A 40 -4.78 9.73 8.86
C SER A 40 -4.69 8.32 9.48
N ASN A 41 -5.29 7.31 8.85
CA ASN A 41 -5.24 5.93 9.32
C ASN A 41 -4.75 4.96 8.22
N PRO A 42 -3.43 4.71 8.11
CA PRO A 42 -2.88 3.75 7.16
C PRO A 42 -3.43 2.33 7.32
N SER A 43 -3.74 1.91 8.56
CA SER A 43 -4.27 0.57 8.84
C SER A 43 -5.63 0.30 8.17
N ASP A 44 -6.50 1.32 8.09
CA ASP A 44 -7.78 1.21 7.39
C ASP A 44 -7.59 1.05 5.89
N MET A 45 -6.59 1.74 5.34
CA MET A 45 -6.23 1.58 3.94
C MET A 45 -5.70 0.17 3.66
N VAL A 46 -4.77 -0.33 4.48
CA VAL A 46 -4.27 -1.71 4.39
C VAL A 46 -5.44 -2.70 4.44
N ARG A 47 -6.38 -2.53 5.38
CA ARG A 47 -7.57 -3.38 5.50
C ARG A 47 -8.44 -3.33 4.25
N SER A 48 -8.62 -2.14 3.66
CA SER A 48 -9.36 -1.97 2.41
C SER A 48 -8.71 -2.71 1.23
N PHE A 49 -7.38 -2.61 1.10
CA PHE A 49 -6.62 -3.33 0.08
C PHE A 49 -6.68 -4.85 0.28
N LYS A 50 -6.54 -5.34 1.53
CA LYS A 50 -6.71 -6.76 1.85
C LYS A 50 -8.08 -7.30 1.44
N ARG A 51 -9.15 -6.54 1.71
CA ARG A 51 -10.51 -6.90 1.30
C ARG A 51 -10.70 -6.95 -0.22
N GLN A 52 -9.89 -6.20 -0.97
CA GLN A 52 -9.89 -6.24 -2.44
C GLN A 52 -9.08 -7.42 -3.01
N GLY A 53 -8.38 -8.18 -2.16
CA GLY A 53 -7.59 -9.34 -2.55
C GLY A 53 -6.08 -9.10 -2.61
N TRP A 54 -5.60 -7.94 -2.16
CA TRP A 54 -4.17 -7.69 -2.02
C TRP A 54 -3.59 -8.45 -0.82
N LYS A 55 -2.49 -9.16 -1.05
CA LYS A 55 -1.72 -9.89 -0.04
C LYS A 55 -0.67 -8.95 0.53
N ILE A 56 -1.00 -8.33 1.66
CA ILE A 56 -0.12 -7.39 2.36
C ILE A 56 0.25 -7.99 3.71
N TYR A 57 1.53 -8.19 3.98
CA TYR A 57 2.00 -8.63 5.28
C TYR A 57 2.17 -7.44 6.22
N ALA A 58 2.05 -7.70 7.51
CA ALA A 58 2.21 -6.69 8.54
C ALA A 58 3.08 -7.27 9.66
N ASP A 59 4.32 -6.82 9.73
CA ASP A 59 5.25 -7.16 10.80
C ASP A 59 5.18 -6.09 11.89
N ARG A 60 4.96 -6.50 13.15
CA ARG A 60 4.85 -5.59 14.29
C ARG A 60 6.06 -5.75 15.18
N ARG A 61 6.80 -4.67 15.37
CA ARG A 61 8.03 -4.66 16.18
C ARG A 61 7.84 -3.78 17.40
N ASN A 62 8.40 -4.21 18.53
CA ASN A 62 8.49 -3.36 19.72
C ASN A 62 9.58 -2.31 19.48
N ILE A 63 9.22 -1.04 19.54
CA ILE A 63 10.16 0.08 19.52
C ILE A 63 9.92 0.91 20.77
N LYS A 64 10.98 1.41 21.40
CA LYS A 64 10.84 2.46 22.40
C LYS A 64 10.72 3.79 21.69
N ASP A 65 9.67 4.54 21.99
CA ASP A 65 9.55 5.91 21.52
C ASP A 65 10.49 6.86 22.29
N ARG A 66 10.40 8.15 21.97
CA ARG A 66 11.22 9.20 22.57
C ARG A 66 11.04 9.31 24.08
N ASP A 67 9.86 8.96 24.59
CA ASP A 67 9.49 9.05 26.00
C ASP A 67 9.78 7.75 26.75
N GLY A 68 10.42 6.77 26.08
CA GLY A 68 10.75 5.47 26.64
C GLY A 68 9.58 4.48 26.68
N VAL A 69 8.43 4.85 26.10
CA VAL A 69 7.24 4.02 26.04
C VAL A 69 7.39 3.01 24.92
N THR A 70 7.06 1.75 25.20
CA THR A 70 7.09 0.70 24.18
C THR A 70 5.88 0.82 23.26
N VAL A 71 6.13 1.19 22.01
CA VAL A 71 5.14 1.21 20.94
C VAL A 71 5.30 -0.03 20.05
N LYS A 72 4.21 -0.41 19.37
CA LYS A 72 4.17 -1.55 18.43
C LYS A 72 3.79 -1.12 17.01
N PRO A 73 4.61 -0.27 16.34
CA PRO A 73 4.38 0.08 14.94
C PRO A 73 4.37 -1.17 14.04
N ALA A 74 3.62 -1.08 12.95
CA ALA A 74 3.60 -2.09 11.90
C ALA A 74 4.39 -1.62 10.68
N TRP A 75 5.17 -2.53 10.09
CA TRP A 75 5.79 -2.45 8.78
C TRP A 75 5.01 -3.31 7.81
N TYR A 76 4.77 -2.78 6.62
CA TYR A 76 3.95 -3.44 5.63
C TYR A 76 4.76 -3.79 4.40
N SER A 77 4.61 -5.02 3.93
CA SER A 77 5.22 -5.50 2.69
C SER A 77 4.17 -6.10 1.78
N LEU A 78 4.39 -6.00 0.48
CA LEU A 78 3.58 -6.67 -0.52
C LEU A 78 4.10 -8.10 -0.72
N ASP A 79 3.20 -9.07 -0.83
CA ASP A 79 3.55 -10.44 -1.19
C ASP A 79 4.22 -10.48 -2.58
N GLU A 80 5.32 -11.23 -2.68
CA GLU A 80 6.11 -11.35 -3.90
C GLU A 80 5.29 -11.81 -5.12
N SER A 81 4.30 -12.69 -4.91
CA SER A 81 3.42 -13.17 -5.97
C SER A 81 2.56 -12.08 -6.61
N GLN A 82 2.44 -10.91 -5.97
CA GLN A 82 1.64 -9.78 -6.46
C GLN A 82 2.47 -8.59 -6.92
N ILE A 83 3.80 -8.67 -6.93
CA ILE A 83 4.68 -7.59 -7.40
C ILE A 83 4.34 -7.21 -8.85
N GLU A 84 4.18 -8.19 -9.73
CA GLU A 84 3.91 -7.93 -11.15
C GLU A 84 2.52 -7.30 -11.34
N ILE A 85 1.52 -7.78 -10.61
CA ILE A 85 0.16 -7.22 -10.61
C ILE A 85 0.17 -5.77 -10.10
N ALA A 86 0.97 -5.48 -9.07
CA ALA A 86 1.12 -4.12 -8.55
C ALA A 86 1.75 -3.17 -9.58
N LYS A 87 2.79 -3.61 -10.30
CA LYS A 87 3.38 -2.82 -11.39
C LYS A 87 2.35 -2.53 -12.50
N GLN A 88 1.60 -3.56 -12.92
CA GLN A 88 0.52 -3.41 -13.90
C GLN A 88 -0.58 -2.44 -13.43
N ALA A 89 -0.95 -2.50 -12.13
CA ALA A 89 -1.92 -1.58 -11.54
C ALA A 89 -1.45 -0.13 -11.56
N LEU A 90 -0.17 0.12 -11.26
CA LEU A 90 0.42 1.45 -11.30
C LEU A 90 0.49 2.00 -12.73
N GLU A 91 0.86 1.16 -13.70
CA GLU A 91 0.93 1.57 -15.11
C GLU A 91 -0.46 1.85 -15.68
N HIS A 92 -1.43 0.97 -15.43
CA HIS A 92 -2.82 1.20 -15.81
C HIS A 92 -3.37 2.53 -15.25
N PHE A 93 -3.05 2.86 -13.99
CA PHE A 93 -3.41 4.15 -13.41
C PHE A 93 -2.75 5.33 -14.14
N ARG A 94 -1.45 5.24 -14.47
CA ARG A 94 -0.70 6.28 -15.19
C ARG A 94 -1.30 6.55 -16.56
N THR A 95 -1.52 5.51 -17.37
CA THR A 95 -2.11 5.62 -18.72
C THR A 95 -3.49 6.29 -18.66
N ARG A 96 -4.32 5.92 -17.67
CA ARG A 96 -5.65 6.53 -17.48
C ARG A 96 -5.60 8.01 -17.08
N GLN A 97 -4.58 8.44 -16.32
CA GLN A 97 -4.42 9.87 -15.99
C GLN A 97 -3.81 10.67 -17.15
N GLY A 98 -2.94 10.05 -17.97
CA GLY A 98 -2.34 10.68 -19.16
C GLY A 98 -3.32 10.86 -20.33
N GLN A 99 -4.42 10.11 -20.37
CA GLN A 99 -5.51 10.25 -21.35
C GLN A 99 -6.46 11.43 -21.09
N LYS A 100 -6.28 12.19 -20.01
CA LYS A 100 -7.02 13.44 -19.80
C LYS A 100 -6.39 14.54 -20.66
N VAL A 101 -6.78 14.57 -21.93
CA VAL A 101 -6.58 15.71 -22.85
C VAL A 101 -7.75 16.66 -22.67
#